data_AF-A0A956YBU2-F1
#
_entry.id   AF-A0A956YBU2-F1
#
_cell.length_a   1.000
_cell.length_b   1.000
_cell.length_c   1.000
_cell.angle_alpha   90.00
_cell.angle_beta   90.00
_cell.angle_gamma   90.00
#
_symmetry.space_group_name_H-M   'P 1'
#
loop_
_entity.id
_entity.type
_entity.pdbx_description
1 polymer ?
#
loop_
_entity_poly.entity_id
_entity_poly.type
_entity_poly.pdbx_seq_one_letter_code
_entity_poly.pdbx_strand_id
1 'polypeptide(L)'
;LAASVNMPGAASVQIQDVIVSQFRTRSTLNVAEFKINIPNLRVNYTGGLLNASGFGASYAAFGEVQVGVNLQGDNVEITPIDGTSYQIMLPQPYITSCSLTPLIEWDRSTSIAADWDAAEDAAYITAMRELVRKAVDDGYIEDAEYQAELALNDILRDITYTVTQQAIDFNYVFTEAEQVVIDDSCEPPEHLKWTYCENEPGGVWHDSKVGEDVCAAS
;
A
#
# COMPACT_ATOMS: atom_id res chain seq x y z
N LEU A 1 21.27 -3.16 42.02
CA LEU A 1 20.37 -2.38 41.14
C LEU A 1 21.23 -1.81 40.02
N ALA A 2 21.55 -2.63 39.02
CA ALA A 2 22.26 -2.15 37.83
C ALA A 2 21.22 -1.46 36.95
N ALA A 3 21.46 -0.21 36.60
CA ALA A 3 20.67 0.48 35.59
C ALA A 3 20.83 -0.31 34.27
N SER A 4 19.75 -0.91 33.79
CA SER A 4 19.68 -1.42 32.43
C SER A 4 19.85 -0.24 31.50
N VAL A 5 21.02 -0.12 30.87
CA VAL A 5 21.20 0.75 29.72
C VAL A 5 20.35 0.13 28.61
N ASN A 6 19.12 0.62 28.44
CA ASN A 6 18.26 0.24 27.33
C ASN A 6 18.80 0.97 26.11
N MET A 7 19.70 0.31 25.37
CA MET A 7 20.12 0.82 24.06
C MET A 7 18.99 0.58 23.07
N PRO A 8 18.66 1.55 22.21
CA PRO A 8 17.66 1.35 21.16
C PRO A 8 18.11 0.15 20.31
N GLY A 9 17.17 -0.76 20.05
CA GLY A 9 17.46 -1.90 19.20
C GLY A 9 17.12 -1.64 17.75
N ALA A 10 17.74 -2.43 16.89
CA ALA A 10 17.55 -2.37 15.45
C ALA A 10 16.89 -3.66 14.96
N ALA A 11 15.94 -3.53 14.04
CA ALA A 11 15.33 -4.65 13.33
C ALA A 11 15.68 -4.59 11.84
N SER A 12 16.13 -5.71 11.29
CA SER A 12 16.27 -5.93 9.85
C SER A 12 15.15 -6.84 9.40
N VAL A 13 14.37 -6.38 8.41
CA VAL A 13 13.27 -7.15 7.82
C VAL A 13 13.64 -7.51 6.39
N GLN A 14 13.64 -8.80 6.07
CA GLN A 14 13.92 -9.29 4.72
C GLN A 14 12.66 -9.90 4.12
N ILE A 15 12.34 -9.50 2.89
CA ILE A 15 11.24 -10.06 2.09
C ILE A 15 11.84 -10.79 0.91
N GLN A 16 11.39 -12.01 0.68
CA GLN A 16 11.91 -12.82 -0.42
C GLN A 16 11.03 -12.78 -1.68
N ASP A 17 9.71 -12.74 -1.55
CA ASP A 17 8.79 -12.69 -2.70
C ASP A 17 7.44 -12.04 -2.29
N VAL A 18 6.75 -11.40 -3.24
CA VAL A 18 5.38 -10.88 -3.05
C VAL A 18 4.51 -11.29 -4.25
N ILE A 19 3.33 -11.88 -3.99
CA ILE A 19 2.49 -12.53 -5.00
C ILE A 19 1.09 -11.91 -5.01
N VAL A 20 0.62 -11.49 -6.18
CA VAL A 20 -0.78 -11.09 -6.40
C VAL A 20 -1.64 -12.34 -6.54
N SER A 21 -2.66 -12.46 -5.70
CA SER A 21 -3.46 -13.68 -5.58
C SER A 21 -4.84 -13.56 -6.20
N GLN A 22 -5.41 -12.35 -6.26
CA GLN A 22 -6.75 -12.12 -6.80
C GLN A 22 -6.95 -10.66 -7.20
N PHE A 23 -7.63 -10.46 -8.33
CA PHE A 23 -8.12 -9.18 -8.83
C PHE A 23 -9.65 -9.24 -8.92
N ARG A 24 -10.35 -8.21 -8.41
CA ARG A 24 -11.82 -8.11 -8.46
C ARG A 24 -12.27 -6.68 -8.75
N THR A 25 -13.27 -6.53 -9.61
CA THR A 25 -13.98 -5.27 -9.86
C THR A 25 -15.33 -5.28 -9.13
N ARG A 26 -15.70 -4.18 -8.47
CA ARG A 26 -16.99 -4.07 -7.73
C ARG A 26 -18.04 -3.36 -8.60
N SER A 27 -19.30 -3.84 -8.52
CA SER A 27 -20.39 -3.55 -9.49
C SER A 27 -20.99 -2.14 -9.43
N THR A 28 -20.44 -1.27 -8.60
CA THR A 28 -20.68 0.18 -8.63
C THR A 28 -19.31 0.76 -8.93
N LEU A 29 -19.13 1.26 -10.15
CA LEU A 29 -17.89 1.86 -10.64
C LEU A 29 -17.15 2.61 -9.54
N ASN A 30 -15.82 2.53 -9.61
CA ASN A 30 -14.82 3.41 -9.02
C ASN A 30 -13.75 2.67 -8.23
N VAL A 31 -13.79 1.34 -8.07
CA VAL A 31 -12.79 0.63 -7.27
C VAL A 31 -12.43 -0.75 -7.86
N ALA A 32 -11.14 -0.94 -8.10
CA ALA A 32 -10.48 -2.21 -8.35
C ALA A 32 -9.85 -2.73 -7.04
N GLU A 33 -10.04 -4.01 -6.76
CA GLU A 33 -9.57 -4.68 -5.55
C GLU A 33 -8.44 -5.67 -5.89
N PHE A 34 -7.29 -5.50 -5.24
CA PHE A 34 -6.09 -6.32 -5.44
C PHE A 34 -5.72 -7.00 -4.13
N LYS A 35 -5.60 -8.32 -4.15
CA LYS A 35 -5.17 -9.12 -2.99
C LYS A 35 -3.73 -9.55 -3.15
N ILE A 36 -2.90 -9.12 -2.22
CA ILE A 36 -1.46 -9.31 -2.23
C ILE A 36 -1.07 -10.22 -1.08
N ASN A 37 -0.26 -11.22 -1.37
CA ASN A 37 0.34 -12.10 -0.40
C ASN A 37 1.83 -11.77 -0.29
N ILE A 38 2.30 -11.49 0.91
CA ILE A 38 3.70 -11.24 1.25
C ILE A 38 4.21 -12.45 2.04
N PRO A 39 4.63 -13.53 1.34
CA PRO A 39 5.23 -14.68 2.00
C PRO A 39 6.64 -14.36 2.50
N ASN A 40 6.99 -14.89 3.68
CA ASN A 40 8.35 -14.92 4.21
C ASN A 40 8.96 -13.53 4.55
N LEU A 41 8.28 -12.77 5.40
CA LEU A 41 8.84 -11.63 6.12
C LEU A 41 9.72 -12.12 7.26
N ARG A 42 11.05 -12.08 7.10
CA ARG A 42 11.97 -12.45 8.19
C ARG A 42 12.36 -11.21 8.97
N VAL A 43 11.95 -11.12 10.23
CA VAL A 43 12.42 -10.07 11.15
C VAL A 43 13.55 -10.61 12.00
N ASN A 44 14.70 -9.93 11.97
CA ASN A 44 15.81 -10.18 12.88
C ASN A 44 16.06 -8.91 13.67
N TYR A 45 15.88 -9.00 14.99
CA TYR A 45 16.20 -7.95 15.92
C TYR A 45 17.58 -8.18 16.53
N THR A 46 18.36 -7.12 16.63
CA THR A 46 19.62 -7.08 17.37
C THR A 46 19.63 -5.89 18.32
N GLY A 47 19.96 -6.14 19.58
CA GLY A 47 20.00 -5.10 20.61
C GLY A 47 20.87 -5.48 21.81
N GLY A 48 20.97 -4.57 22.78
CA GLY A 48 21.78 -4.76 23.99
C GLY A 48 23.26 -4.38 23.83
N LEU A 49 24.01 -4.46 24.94
CA LEU A 49 25.42 -4.06 24.99
C LEU A 49 26.24 -4.90 23.99
N LEU A 50 26.82 -4.24 22.98
CA LEU A 50 27.62 -4.87 21.90
C LEU A 50 26.84 -5.82 20.97
N ASN A 51 25.54 -5.61 20.74
CA ASN A 51 24.68 -6.50 19.92
C ASN A 51 24.67 -7.96 20.40
N ALA A 52 24.94 -8.18 21.69
CA ALA A 52 25.08 -9.52 22.26
C ALA A 52 23.74 -10.27 22.43
N SER A 53 22.61 -9.57 22.28
CA SER A 53 21.28 -10.18 22.26
C SER A 53 20.62 -9.97 20.92
N GLY A 54 20.06 -11.05 20.38
CA GLY A 54 19.27 -11.01 19.16
C GLY A 54 18.17 -12.05 19.20
N PHE A 55 17.11 -11.78 18.47
CA PHE A 55 16.00 -12.69 18.27
C PHE A 55 15.42 -12.48 16.88
N GLY A 56 14.68 -13.46 16.39
CA GLY A 56 13.99 -13.33 15.13
C GLY A 56 12.78 -14.23 15.04
N ALA A 57 11.94 -13.89 14.08
CA ALA A 57 10.74 -14.62 13.69
C ALA A 57 10.48 -14.41 12.20
N SER A 58 9.74 -15.34 11.62
CA SER A 58 9.23 -15.22 10.25
C SER A 58 7.73 -14.96 10.28
N TYR A 59 7.25 -14.12 9.36
CA TYR A 59 5.85 -13.75 9.24
C TYR A 59 5.36 -13.89 7.79
N ALA A 60 4.06 -14.10 7.62
CA ALA A 60 3.36 -13.90 6.35
C ALA A 60 2.29 -12.87 6.60
N ALA A 61 2.13 -12.00 5.60
CA ALA A 61 1.05 -11.05 5.58
C ALA A 61 0.20 -11.27 4.33
N PHE A 62 -1.10 -11.10 4.47
CA PHE A 62 -2.02 -10.97 3.36
C PHE A 62 -2.65 -9.59 3.47
N GLY A 63 -2.74 -8.87 2.36
CA GLY A 63 -3.36 -7.57 2.32
C GLY A 63 -4.23 -7.38 1.09
N GLU A 64 -5.04 -6.34 1.17
CA GLU A 64 -5.91 -5.89 0.10
C GLU A 64 -5.64 -4.42 -0.13
N VAL A 65 -5.45 -4.06 -1.40
CA VAL A 65 -5.37 -2.67 -1.86
C VAL A 65 -6.57 -2.41 -2.75
N GLN A 66 -7.23 -1.29 -2.51
CA GLN A 66 -8.31 -0.80 -3.34
C GLN A 66 -7.82 0.44 -4.07
N VAL A 67 -7.95 0.43 -5.39
CA VAL A 67 -7.52 1.53 -6.27
C VAL A 67 -8.74 2.02 -7.03
N GLY A 68 -8.90 3.33 -7.12
CA GLY A 68 -10.15 3.87 -7.60
C GLY A 68 -10.11 5.27 -8.15
N VAL A 69 -11.15 5.61 -8.91
CA VAL A 69 -11.34 6.94 -9.50
C VAL A 69 -12.46 7.63 -8.76
N ASN A 70 -12.18 8.79 -8.14
CA ASN A 70 -13.21 9.55 -7.46
C ASN A 70 -14.00 10.39 -8.48
N LEU A 71 -15.19 9.92 -8.83
CA LEU A 71 -16.12 10.66 -9.69
C LEU A 71 -16.97 11.71 -8.94
N GLN A 72 -16.81 11.82 -7.62
CA GLN A 72 -17.52 12.82 -6.81
C GLN A 72 -16.70 14.11 -6.77
N GLY A 73 -17.02 15.07 -7.63
CA GLY A 73 -16.43 16.41 -7.64
C GLY A 73 -16.50 17.11 -8.99
N ASP A 74 -16.00 18.35 -9.05
CA ASP A 74 -15.92 19.18 -10.26
C ASP A 74 -14.79 18.76 -11.23
N ASN A 75 -14.10 17.65 -10.95
CA ASN A 75 -12.91 17.20 -11.68
C ASN A 75 -13.22 16.29 -12.88
N VAL A 76 -14.49 16.11 -13.21
CA VAL A 76 -14.92 15.41 -14.43
C VAL A 76 -15.38 16.46 -15.45
N GLU A 77 -14.62 16.60 -16.53
CA GLU A 77 -14.97 17.52 -17.61
C GLU A 77 -15.41 16.74 -18.84
N ILE A 78 -16.49 17.18 -19.49
CA ILE A 78 -17.01 16.56 -20.71
C ILE A 78 -16.94 17.60 -21.82
N THR A 79 -16.16 17.31 -22.86
CA THR A 79 -15.97 18.19 -24.01
C THR A 79 -16.50 17.52 -25.28
N PRO A 80 -17.47 18.13 -26.00
CA PRO A 80 -17.88 17.60 -27.30
C PRO A 80 -16.75 17.76 -28.32
N ILE A 81 -16.39 16.68 -29.00
CA ILE A 81 -15.44 16.72 -30.13
C ILE A 81 -16.20 17.04 -31.41
N ASP A 82 -17.30 16.31 -31.65
CA ASP A 82 -18.21 16.52 -32.76
C ASP A 82 -19.66 16.13 -32.38
N GLY A 83 -20.54 15.93 -33.38
CA GLY A 83 -21.95 15.60 -33.14
C GLY A 83 -22.21 14.19 -32.58
N THR A 84 -21.21 13.32 -32.58
CA THR A 84 -21.31 11.90 -32.17
C THR A 84 -20.16 11.45 -31.26
N SER A 85 -19.19 12.31 -30.97
CA SER A 85 -18.02 11.98 -30.16
C SER A 85 -17.77 13.00 -29.05
N TYR A 86 -17.48 12.50 -27.85
CA TYR A 86 -17.20 13.29 -26.66
C TYR A 86 -15.88 12.84 -26.02
N GLN A 87 -15.13 13.79 -25.49
CA GLN A 87 -14.01 13.52 -24.60
C GLN A 87 -14.46 13.69 -23.15
N ILE A 88 -14.11 12.72 -22.29
CA ILE A 88 -14.37 12.75 -20.85
C ILE A 88 -13.02 12.76 -20.15
N MET A 89 -12.71 13.88 -19.50
CA MET A 89 -11.54 14.00 -18.65
C MET A 89 -11.89 13.50 -17.25
N LEU A 90 -11.09 12.58 -16.73
CA LEU A 90 -11.26 11.96 -15.43
C LEU A 90 -10.06 12.27 -14.52
N PRO A 91 -10.26 12.33 -13.19
CA PRO A 91 -9.14 12.41 -12.26
C PRO A 91 -8.31 11.13 -12.32
N GLN A 92 -7.01 11.22 -12.06
CA GLN A 92 -6.15 10.06 -11.90
C GLN A 92 -6.73 9.11 -10.84
N PRO A 93 -6.65 7.78 -11.02
CA PRO A 93 -6.94 6.87 -9.94
C PRO A 93 -5.95 7.04 -8.78
N TYR A 94 -6.41 6.69 -7.59
CA TYR A 94 -5.64 6.75 -6.36
C TYR A 94 -5.90 5.52 -5.51
N ILE A 95 -5.02 5.24 -4.56
CA ILE A 95 -5.23 4.14 -3.62
C ILE A 95 -6.27 4.60 -2.59
N THR A 96 -7.46 4.01 -2.65
CA THR A 96 -8.62 4.40 -1.84
C THR A 96 -8.67 3.70 -0.49
N SER A 97 -8.09 2.51 -0.38
CA SER A 97 -7.85 1.88 0.92
C SER A 97 -6.77 0.82 0.87
N CYS A 98 -6.13 0.59 2.01
CA CYS A 98 -5.29 -0.56 2.26
C CYS A 98 -5.78 -1.30 3.51
N SER A 99 -5.66 -2.61 3.49
CA SER A 99 -5.88 -3.42 4.70
C SER A 99 -4.93 -4.58 4.74
N LEU A 100 -4.47 -4.91 5.94
CA LEU A 100 -3.63 -6.07 6.19
C LEU A 100 -4.37 -7.02 7.14
N THR A 101 -4.45 -8.29 6.81
CA THR A 101 -4.90 -9.31 7.74
C THR A 101 -3.86 -9.52 8.83
N PRO A 102 -4.25 -10.05 10.02
CA PRO A 102 -3.29 -10.41 11.05
C PRO A 102 -2.14 -11.26 10.52
N LEU A 103 -0.93 -10.96 10.98
CA LEU A 103 0.27 -11.67 10.57
C LEU A 103 0.20 -13.12 11.03
N ILE A 104 0.66 -14.03 10.17
CA ILE A 104 0.88 -15.42 10.57
C ILE A 104 2.34 -15.54 10.96
N GLU A 105 2.62 -15.78 12.25
CA GLU A 105 3.98 -15.99 12.77
C GLU A 105 4.40 -17.47 12.65
N TRP A 106 5.65 -17.72 12.28
CA TRP A 106 6.32 -19.01 12.43
C TRP A 106 7.84 -18.85 12.64
N ASP A 107 8.50 -19.96 12.98
CA ASP A 107 9.96 -20.02 13.17
C ASP A 107 10.50 -18.97 14.16
N ARG A 108 9.77 -18.80 15.25
CA ARG A 108 10.12 -17.93 16.36
C ARG A 108 11.28 -18.49 17.17
N SER A 109 12.34 -17.69 17.36
CA SER A 109 13.48 -18.08 18.21
C SER A 109 13.09 -18.20 19.70
N THR A 110 13.86 -18.95 20.49
CA THR A 110 13.54 -19.30 21.90
C THR A 110 14.03 -18.26 22.92
N SER A 111 14.32 -17.03 22.50
CA SER A 111 14.84 -16.00 23.40
C SER A 111 13.81 -15.56 24.43
N ILE A 112 14.16 -15.68 25.71
CA ILE A 112 13.30 -15.29 26.86
C ILE A 112 13.28 -13.79 27.13
N ALA A 113 14.21 -13.04 26.54
CA ALA A 113 14.33 -11.59 26.69
C ALA A 113 13.89 -10.86 25.41
N ALA A 114 13.25 -11.57 24.49
CA ALA A 114 12.79 -11.00 23.23
C ALA A 114 11.50 -10.19 23.42
N ASP A 115 11.49 -9.03 22.80
CA ASP A 115 10.33 -8.16 22.67
C ASP A 115 9.57 -8.53 21.39
N TRP A 116 8.63 -9.46 21.54
CA TRP A 116 7.91 -10.04 20.41
C TRP A 116 6.87 -9.09 19.84
N ASP A 117 6.31 -8.23 20.68
CA ASP A 117 5.38 -7.19 20.25
C ASP A 117 6.12 -6.22 19.30
N ALA A 118 7.35 -5.84 19.65
CA ALA A 118 8.17 -4.97 18.81
C ALA A 118 8.57 -5.63 17.46
N ALA A 119 8.81 -6.94 17.43
CA ALA A 119 9.06 -7.65 16.16
C ALA A 119 7.81 -7.80 15.29
N GLU A 120 6.63 -8.02 15.90
CA GLU A 120 5.35 -8.04 15.20
C GLU A 120 5.04 -6.67 14.60
N ASP A 121 5.26 -5.58 15.34
CA ASP A 121 5.11 -4.20 14.87
C ASP A 121 6.01 -3.94 13.65
N ALA A 122 7.30 -4.28 13.74
CA ALA A 122 8.24 -4.09 12.63
C ALA A 122 7.84 -4.91 11.38
N ALA A 123 7.35 -6.14 11.57
CA ALA A 123 6.82 -6.97 10.49
C ALA A 123 5.58 -6.33 9.84
N TYR A 124 4.64 -5.82 10.66
CA TYR A 124 3.39 -5.23 10.20
C TYR A 124 3.65 -3.97 9.36
N ILE A 125 4.49 -3.08 9.86
CA ILE A 125 4.80 -1.83 9.17
C ILE A 125 5.49 -2.12 7.84
N THR A 126 6.45 -3.05 7.83
CA THR A 126 7.14 -3.46 6.60
C THR A 126 6.16 -4.06 5.60
N ALA A 127 5.27 -4.94 6.05
CA ALA A 127 4.24 -5.53 5.20
C ALA A 127 3.30 -4.48 4.60
N MET A 128 2.86 -3.49 5.38
CA MET A 128 1.99 -2.41 4.88
C MET A 128 2.70 -1.57 3.80
N ARG A 129 3.97 -1.22 4.02
CA ARG A 129 4.73 -0.45 3.03
C ARG A 129 4.95 -1.21 1.73
N GLU A 130 5.22 -2.50 1.83
CA GLU A 130 5.42 -3.34 0.65
C GLU A 130 4.11 -3.64 -0.08
N LEU A 131 3.00 -3.68 0.64
CA LEU A 131 1.66 -3.70 0.06
C LEU A 131 1.42 -2.47 -0.83
N VAL A 132 1.69 -1.27 -0.30
CA VAL A 132 1.53 0.00 -1.02
C VAL A 132 2.51 0.13 -2.17
N ARG A 133 3.80 -0.13 -1.91
CA ARG A 133 4.86 -0.07 -2.93
C ARG A 133 4.52 -0.98 -4.10
N LYS A 134 4.07 -2.21 -3.82
CA LYS A 134 3.69 -3.14 -4.88
C LYS A 134 2.48 -2.66 -5.67
N ALA A 135 1.50 -2.04 -5.04
CA ALA A 135 0.36 -1.49 -5.76
C ALA A 135 0.76 -0.36 -6.72
N VAL A 136 1.74 0.46 -6.33
CA VAL A 136 2.28 1.52 -7.20
C VAL A 136 3.18 0.95 -8.29
N ASP A 137 4.10 0.05 -7.96
CA ASP A 137 5.12 -0.48 -8.88
C ASP A 137 4.57 -1.48 -9.91
N ASP A 138 3.54 -2.26 -9.55
CA ASP A 138 2.98 -3.30 -10.43
C ASP A 138 1.96 -2.75 -11.47
N GLY A 139 1.71 -1.44 -11.48
CA GLY A 139 0.84 -0.79 -12.46
C GLY A 139 -0.67 -0.89 -12.16
N TYR A 140 -1.06 -0.99 -10.89
CA TYR A 140 -2.48 -1.12 -10.53
C TYR A 140 -3.28 0.17 -10.74
N ILE A 141 -2.60 1.31 -10.86
CA ILE A 141 -3.21 2.58 -11.20
C ILE A 141 -3.70 2.51 -12.64
N GLU A 142 -2.85 2.09 -13.58
CA GLU A 142 -3.18 1.91 -15.00
C GLU A 142 -4.26 0.84 -15.19
N ASP A 143 -4.20 -0.26 -14.44
CA ASP A 143 -5.28 -1.25 -14.44
C ASP A 143 -6.62 -0.64 -13.99
N ALA A 144 -6.60 0.22 -12.98
CA ALA A 144 -7.80 0.91 -12.51
C ALA A 144 -8.33 1.93 -13.54
N GLU A 145 -7.45 2.64 -14.27
CA GLU A 145 -7.82 3.51 -15.40
C GLU A 145 -8.58 2.71 -16.46
N TYR A 146 -7.99 1.59 -16.90
CA TYR A 146 -8.59 0.72 -17.91
C TYR A 146 -9.95 0.15 -17.46
N GLN A 147 -10.07 -0.29 -16.20
CA GLN A 147 -11.36 -0.76 -15.69
C GLN A 147 -12.40 0.36 -15.60
N ALA A 148 -11.99 1.56 -15.19
CA ALA A 148 -12.90 2.70 -15.13
C ALA A 148 -13.39 3.09 -16.52
N GLU A 149 -12.51 3.12 -17.52
CA GLU A 149 -12.88 3.37 -18.92
C GLU A 149 -13.91 2.35 -19.42
N LEU A 150 -13.64 1.04 -19.27
CA LEU A 150 -14.57 0.00 -19.72
C LEU A 150 -15.94 0.15 -19.07
N ALA A 151 -15.95 0.34 -17.75
CA ALA A 151 -17.18 0.41 -16.99
C ALA A 151 -17.98 1.68 -17.28
N LEU A 152 -17.32 2.83 -17.48
CA LEU A 152 -17.98 4.08 -17.87
C LEU A 152 -18.51 3.99 -19.31
N ASN A 153 -17.74 3.39 -20.22
CA ASN A 153 -18.14 3.24 -21.61
C ASN A 153 -19.40 2.38 -21.75
N ASP A 154 -19.47 1.26 -21.02
CA ASP A 154 -20.65 0.40 -21.00
C ASP A 154 -21.89 1.15 -20.50
N ILE A 155 -21.77 1.91 -19.40
CA ILE A 155 -22.88 2.68 -18.83
C ILE A 155 -23.31 3.82 -19.74
N LEU A 156 -22.36 4.64 -20.18
CA LEU A 156 -22.66 5.87 -20.93
C LEU A 156 -23.21 5.55 -22.31
N ARG A 157 -22.68 4.52 -23.00
CA ARG A 157 -23.23 4.08 -24.30
C ARG A 157 -24.64 3.55 -24.17
N ASP A 158 -24.94 2.75 -23.14
CA ASP A 158 -26.30 2.22 -22.93
C ASP A 158 -27.31 3.34 -22.66
N ILE A 159 -26.97 4.26 -21.76
CA ILE A 159 -27.83 5.41 -21.42
C ILE A 159 -28.03 6.33 -22.63
N THR A 160 -26.95 6.72 -23.31
CA THR A 160 -27.07 7.65 -24.44
C THR A 160 -27.77 7.03 -25.64
N TYR A 161 -27.54 5.76 -25.95
CA TYR A 161 -28.29 5.09 -27.01
C TYR A 161 -29.79 5.03 -26.68
N THR A 162 -30.15 4.73 -25.43
CA THR A 162 -31.54 4.70 -24.98
C THR A 162 -32.24 6.06 -25.13
N VAL A 163 -31.54 7.16 -24.83
CA VAL A 163 -32.11 8.52 -24.86
C VAL A 163 -32.11 9.12 -26.27
N THR A 164 -31.02 8.94 -27.02
CA THR A 164 -30.79 9.67 -28.29
C THR A 164 -31.05 8.84 -29.53
N GLN A 165 -31.14 7.50 -29.40
CA GLN A 165 -31.14 6.53 -30.51
C GLN A 165 -29.93 6.67 -31.45
N GLN A 166 -28.85 7.28 -30.96
CA GLN A 166 -27.60 7.46 -31.70
C GLN A 166 -26.48 6.77 -30.95
N ALA A 167 -25.56 6.17 -31.71
CA ALA A 167 -24.32 5.67 -31.15
C ALA A 167 -23.41 6.88 -30.86
N ILE A 168 -23.08 7.08 -29.59
CA ILE A 168 -22.13 8.10 -29.15
C ILE A 168 -20.82 7.42 -28.78
N ASP A 169 -19.72 8.01 -29.23
CA ASP A 169 -18.38 7.57 -28.88
C ASP A 169 -17.79 8.42 -27.76
N PHE A 170 -17.20 7.76 -26.77
CA PHE A 170 -16.60 8.41 -25.61
C PHE A 170 -15.11 8.09 -25.58
N ASN A 171 -14.29 9.13 -25.58
CA ASN A 171 -12.85 9.04 -25.40
C ASN A 171 -12.48 9.49 -23.99
N TYR A 172 -11.84 8.63 -23.21
CA TYR A 172 -11.49 8.91 -21.82
C TYR A 172 -10.04 9.38 -21.73
N VAL A 173 -9.80 10.41 -20.94
CA VAL A 173 -8.45 10.92 -20.66
C VAL A 173 -8.31 11.10 -19.16
N PHE A 174 -7.33 10.43 -18.56
CA PHE A 174 -7.00 10.60 -17.16
C PHE A 174 -6.02 11.76 -16.99
N THR A 175 -6.24 12.57 -15.96
CA THR A 175 -5.28 13.61 -15.56
C THR A 175 -3.99 12.95 -15.08
N GLU A 176 -2.84 13.44 -15.55
CA GLU A 176 -1.54 12.99 -15.04
C GLU A 176 -1.26 13.67 -13.70
N ALA A 177 -0.80 12.91 -12.70
CA ALA A 177 -0.19 13.47 -11.51
C ALA A 177 1.26 13.03 -11.39
N GLU A 178 2.11 13.90 -10.83
CA GLU A 178 3.52 13.60 -10.57
C GLU A 178 3.70 12.52 -9.51
N GLN A 179 2.69 12.30 -8.66
CA GLN A 179 2.71 11.33 -7.57
C GLN A 179 1.34 10.67 -7.43
N VAL A 180 1.36 9.35 -7.19
CA VAL A 180 0.15 8.59 -6.86
C VAL A 180 -0.39 9.08 -5.52
N VAL A 181 -1.66 9.43 -5.48
CA VAL A 181 -2.35 9.78 -4.23
C VAL A 181 -2.66 8.49 -3.47
N ILE A 182 -2.39 8.50 -2.17
CA ILE A 182 -2.53 7.35 -1.28
C ILE A 182 -3.37 7.79 -0.08
N ASP A 183 -4.42 7.03 0.24
CA ASP A 183 -5.28 7.26 1.40
C ASP A 183 -4.56 6.96 2.73
N ASP A 184 -4.89 7.69 3.80
CA ASP A 184 -4.29 7.56 5.13
C ASP A 184 -4.40 6.14 5.70
N SER A 185 -5.39 5.33 5.27
CA SER A 185 -5.51 3.92 5.67
C SER A 185 -4.34 3.03 5.22
N CYS A 186 -3.54 3.50 4.28
CA CYS A 186 -2.32 2.84 3.81
C CYS A 186 -1.08 3.21 4.62
N GLU A 187 -1.22 4.12 5.59
CA GLU A 187 -0.16 4.42 6.52
C GLU A 187 -0.16 3.44 7.70
N PRO A 188 1.01 3.05 8.21
CA PRO A 188 1.10 2.29 9.45
C PRO A 188 0.49 3.09 10.61
N PRO A 189 -0.21 2.44 11.55
CA PRO A 189 -0.80 3.12 12.69
C PRO A 189 0.20 3.94 13.51
N GLU A 190 -0.15 5.18 13.87
CA GLU A 190 0.71 6.11 14.62
C GLU A 190 1.21 5.58 15.98
N HIS A 191 0.56 4.56 16.55
CA HIS A 191 0.98 3.98 17.82
C HIS A 191 2.22 3.08 17.70
N LEU A 192 2.62 2.71 16.49
CA LEU A 192 3.79 1.88 16.22
C LEU A 192 5.05 2.75 16.23
N LYS A 193 5.98 2.49 17.16
CA LYS A 193 7.15 3.35 17.47
C LYS A 193 8.41 2.95 16.71
N TRP A 194 8.31 2.86 15.39
CA TRP A 194 9.43 2.44 14.56
C TRP A 194 9.65 3.43 13.42
N THR A 195 10.90 3.85 13.24
CA THR A 195 11.33 4.66 12.09
C THR A 195 12.22 3.84 11.19
N TYR A 196 11.93 3.88 9.90
CA TYR A 196 12.71 3.20 8.87
C TYR A 196 13.76 4.13 8.31
N CYS A 197 15.00 3.66 8.30
CA CYS A 197 16.13 4.36 7.73
C CYS A 197 16.52 3.69 6.41
N GLU A 198 15.97 4.22 5.31
CA GLU A 198 16.20 3.70 3.94
C GLU A 198 17.66 3.85 3.51
N ASN A 199 18.39 4.81 4.10
CA ASN A 199 19.80 5.04 3.82
C ASN A 199 20.73 3.95 4.40
N GLU A 200 20.23 3.06 5.26
CA GLU A 200 21.02 1.97 5.84
C GLU A 200 20.98 0.71 4.95
N PRO A 201 22.07 -0.08 4.89
CA PRO A 201 22.12 -1.28 4.07
C PRO A 201 20.99 -2.27 4.38
N GLY A 202 20.08 -2.46 3.42
CA GLY A 202 18.93 -3.35 3.55
C GLY A 202 17.72 -2.74 4.27
N GLY A 203 17.76 -1.45 4.61
CA GLY A 203 16.69 -0.75 5.30
C GLY A 203 16.49 -1.22 6.73
N VAL A 204 16.85 -0.39 7.70
CA VAL A 204 16.81 -0.77 9.12
C VAL A 204 15.72 -0.01 9.84
N TRP A 205 14.99 -0.73 10.68
CA TRP A 205 14.02 -0.14 11.60
C TRP A 205 14.68 0.13 12.94
N HIS A 206 14.50 1.34 13.45
CA HIS A 206 14.94 1.76 14.78
C HIS A 206 13.75 2.11 15.64
N ASP A 207 13.77 1.67 16.89
CA ASP A 207 12.82 2.12 17.91
C ASP A 207 12.99 3.64 18.09
N SER A 208 11.92 4.39 17.91
CA SER A 208 11.95 5.85 17.94
C SER A 208 10.82 6.43 18.78
N LYS A 209 11.13 7.53 19.47
CA LYS A 209 10.08 8.39 20.03
C LYS A 209 9.55 9.30 18.93
N VAL A 210 8.28 9.64 19.01
CA VAL A 210 7.65 10.63 18.13
C VAL A 210 8.50 11.91 18.11
N GLY A 211 9.03 12.28 16.94
CA GLY A 211 9.87 13.46 16.72
C GLY A 211 11.38 13.26 16.89
N GLU A 212 11.86 12.03 17.10
CA GLU A 212 13.29 11.69 17.15
C GLU A 212 13.79 11.25 15.77
N ASP A 213 14.78 11.95 15.22
CA ASP A 213 15.45 11.57 13.98
C ASP A 213 16.54 10.54 14.27
N VAL A 214 16.12 9.27 14.36
CA VAL A 214 16.99 8.13 14.62
C VAL A 214 17.84 7.73 13.39
N CYS A 215 17.50 8.24 12.20
CA CYS A 215 18.23 7.95 10.96
C CYS A 215 19.43 8.87 10.71
N ALA A 216 19.55 9.96 11.47
CA ALA A 216 20.67 10.89 11.39
C ALA A 216 21.89 10.49 12.24
N ALA A 217 21.73 9.49 13.12
CA ALA A 217 22.73 9.10 14.11
C ALA A 217 23.58 7.86 13.73
N SER A 218 23.31 7.24 12.57
CA SER A 218 23.99 6.04 12.07
C SER A 218 25.03 6.29 10.98
#